data_AF-A0A3C2BCM4-F1
#
_entry.id   AF-A0A3C2BCM4-F1
#
_cell.length_a   1.000
_cell.length_b   1.000
_cell.length_c   1.000
_cell.angle_alpha   90.00
_cell.angle_beta   90.00
_cell.angle_gamma   90.00
#
_symmetry.space_group_name_H-M   'P 1'
#
loop_
_entity.id
_entity.type
_entity.pdbx_description
1 polymer ?
#
loop_
_entity_poly.entity_id
_entity_poly.type
_entity_poly.pdbx_seq_one_letter_code
_entity_poly.pdbx_strand_id
1 'polypeptide(L)'
;MEWTEVSIYTSVEGIDILCAKLMDIGIKGFEIQDSESFKEFLENKEGKWDYIDDDLLGLSDCESCVTVYIPKNAQGAEMLTALKSMVSDMKSDDSENIYGRLAIECSGIREEDWANNWKQYFKPFCIGKKLLIRPSWENCE
;
A
#
# COMPACT_ATOMS: atom_id res chain seq x y z
N MET A 1 -5.87 3.25 17.55
CA MET A 1 -4.41 3.36 17.76
C MET A 1 -3.80 4.29 16.71
N GLU A 2 -2.59 4.79 16.91
CA GLU A 2 -1.84 5.53 15.88
C GLU A 2 -0.86 4.58 15.18
N TRP A 3 -0.85 4.63 13.85
CA TRP A 3 0.01 3.83 12.98
C TRP A 3 0.92 4.75 12.18
N THR A 4 2.11 4.27 11.85
CA THR A 4 3.03 4.92 10.91
C THR A 4 3.04 4.07 9.66
N GLU A 5 2.59 4.62 8.56
CA GLU A 5 2.80 4.07 7.24
C GLU A 5 4.23 4.37 6.82
N VAL A 6 4.94 3.35 6.37
CA VAL A 6 6.33 3.46 5.93
C VAL A 6 6.42 2.86 4.54
N SER A 7 6.58 3.71 3.54
CA SER A 7 6.75 3.31 2.14
C SER A 7 8.23 3.26 1.80
N ILE A 8 8.68 2.10 1.34
CA ILE A 8 10.06 1.86 0.91
C ILE A 8 10.06 1.68 -0.59
N TYR A 9 10.71 2.61 -1.28
CA TYR A 9 10.77 2.61 -2.74
C TYR A 9 11.97 1.83 -3.24
N THR A 10 11.71 0.92 -4.18
CA THR A 10 12.67 -0.05 -4.69
C THR A 10 12.38 -0.32 -6.16
N SER A 11 13.36 -0.88 -6.89
CA SER A 11 13.11 -1.48 -8.20
C SER A 11 12.33 -2.80 -8.06
N VAL A 12 11.75 -3.28 -9.17
CA VAL A 12 11.06 -4.57 -9.27
C VAL A 12 11.97 -5.72 -8.80
N GLU A 13 13.25 -5.70 -9.20
CA GLU A 13 14.25 -6.69 -8.80
C GLU A 13 14.53 -6.69 -7.28
N GLY A 14 14.38 -5.53 -6.62
CA GLY A 14 14.60 -5.39 -5.18
C GLY A 14 13.40 -5.75 -4.31
N ILE A 15 12.18 -5.85 -4.86
CA ILE A 15 10.94 -6.11 -4.08
C ILE A 15 11.05 -7.40 -3.29
N ASP A 16 11.39 -8.52 -3.94
CA ASP A 16 11.43 -9.84 -3.30
C ASP A 16 12.46 -9.90 -2.18
N ILE A 17 13.64 -9.32 -2.40
CA ILE A 17 14.72 -9.26 -1.42
C ILE A 17 14.31 -8.41 -0.23
N LEU A 18 13.71 -7.25 -0.50
CA LEU A 18 13.19 -6.36 0.53
C LEU A 18 12.13 -7.07 1.37
N CYS A 19 11.20 -7.78 0.74
CA CYS A 19 10.17 -8.56 1.43
C CYS A 19 10.77 -9.64 2.32
N ALA A 20 11.77 -10.39 1.84
CA ALA A 20 12.48 -11.39 2.65
C ALA A 20 13.13 -10.75 3.89
N LYS A 21 13.83 -9.62 3.71
CA LYS A 21 14.46 -8.87 4.81
C LYS A 21 13.45 -8.30 5.81
N LEU A 22 12.28 -7.85 5.33
CA LEU A 22 11.19 -7.39 6.19
C LEU A 22 10.64 -8.55 7.05
N MET A 23 10.50 -9.74 6.48
CA MET A 23 10.09 -10.93 7.25
C MET A 23 11.12 -11.31 8.31
N ASP A 24 12.42 -11.21 8.01
CA ASP A 24 13.51 -11.51 8.96
C ASP A 24 13.48 -10.63 10.21
N ILE A 25 13.12 -9.33 10.05
CA ILE A 25 12.96 -8.40 11.19
C ILE A 25 11.59 -8.53 11.89
N GLY A 26 10.76 -9.49 11.48
CA GLY A 26 9.48 -9.83 12.11
C GLY A 26 8.27 -9.10 11.54
N ILE A 27 8.41 -8.34 10.44
CA ILE A 27 7.28 -7.68 9.75
C ILE A 27 6.66 -8.68 8.78
N LYS A 28 5.44 -9.13 9.10
CA LYS A 28 4.70 -10.14 8.33
C LYS A 28 3.57 -9.59 7.46
N GLY A 29 3.27 -8.30 7.60
CA GLY A 29 2.25 -7.61 6.83
C GLY A 29 2.87 -6.44 6.10
N PHE A 30 2.79 -6.47 4.77
CA PHE A 30 3.25 -5.42 3.88
C PHE A 30 2.37 -5.40 2.64
N GLU A 31 2.28 -4.23 2.03
CA GLU A 31 1.62 -3.96 0.77
C GLU A 31 2.69 -3.80 -0.30
N ILE A 32 2.51 -4.47 -1.44
CA ILE A 32 3.43 -4.37 -2.58
C ILE A 32 2.71 -3.60 -3.69
N GLN A 33 3.31 -2.51 -4.13
CA GLN A 33 2.92 -1.78 -5.31
C GLN A 33 3.99 -1.99 -6.39
N ASP A 34 3.66 -2.81 -7.39
CA ASP A 34 4.52 -3.11 -8.53
C ASP A 34 3.93 -2.53 -9.82
N SER A 35 4.65 -1.58 -10.40
CA SER A 35 4.26 -0.89 -11.63
C SER A 35 4.30 -1.79 -12.88
N GLU A 36 5.17 -2.79 -12.90
CA GLU A 36 5.34 -3.68 -14.07
C GLU A 36 4.24 -4.73 -14.10
N SER A 37 3.97 -5.38 -12.96
CA SER A 37 2.80 -6.26 -12.80
C SER A 37 1.48 -5.55 -13.16
N PHE A 38 1.35 -4.26 -12.83
CA PHE A 38 0.14 -3.50 -13.19
C PHE A 38 0.03 -3.24 -14.70
N LYS A 39 1.15 -2.97 -15.38
CA LYS A 39 1.17 -2.84 -16.86
C LYS A 39 0.84 -4.17 -17.54
N GLU A 40 1.44 -5.27 -17.11
CA GLU A 40 1.11 -6.60 -17.61
C GLU A 40 -0.38 -6.94 -17.40
N PHE A 41 -0.93 -6.55 -16.25
CA PHE A 41 -2.36 -6.68 -15.99
C PHE A 41 -3.19 -5.89 -17.02
N LEU A 42 -2.86 -4.61 -17.27
CA LEU A 42 -3.53 -3.74 -18.25
C LEU A 42 -3.46 -4.26 -19.70
N GLU A 43 -2.36 -4.88 -20.09
CA GLU A 43 -2.17 -5.39 -21.46
C GLU A 43 -2.89 -6.71 -21.73
N ASN A 44 -3.32 -7.42 -20.67
CA ASN A 44 -3.92 -8.74 -20.76
C ASN A 44 -5.41 -8.69 -21.17
N LYS A 45 -5.68 -8.67 -22.48
CA LYS A 45 -7.00 -8.50 -23.11
C LYS A 45 -8.08 -9.56 -22.80
N GLU A 46 -7.80 -10.57 -21.98
CA GLU A 46 -8.80 -11.55 -21.51
C GLU A 46 -9.59 -11.07 -20.27
N GLY A 47 -9.17 -9.99 -19.62
CA GLY A 47 -9.90 -9.36 -18.51
C GLY A 47 -11.25 -8.76 -18.95
N LYS A 48 -12.28 -8.85 -18.12
CA LYS A 48 -13.53 -8.09 -18.34
C LYS A 48 -13.30 -6.63 -17.93
N TRP A 49 -12.91 -5.80 -18.89
CA TRP A 49 -12.47 -4.40 -18.71
C TRP A 49 -13.60 -3.39 -18.40
N ASP A 50 -14.86 -3.80 -18.31
CA ASP A 50 -16.02 -2.88 -18.13
C ASP A 50 -16.05 -2.10 -16.78
N TYR A 51 -15.13 -2.37 -15.85
CA TYR A 51 -15.15 -1.81 -14.48
C TYR A 51 -13.87 -1.08 -14.06
N ILE A 52 -12.92 -0.88 -14.96
CA ILE A 52 -11.67 -0.17 -14.64
C ILE A 52 -11.82 1.30 -15.07
N ASP A 53 -11.78 2.19 -14.09
CA ASP A 53 -11.87 3.64 -14.30
C ASP A 53 -10.58 4.17 -14.96
N ASP A 54 -10.69 5.17 -15.84
CA ASP A 54 -9.53 5.77 -16.54
C ASP A 54 -8.49 6.34 -15.56
N ASP A 55 -8.91 6.74 -14.36
CA ASP A 55 -8.03 7.22 -13.29
C ASP A 55 -7.06 6.13 -12.78
N LEU A 56 -7.46 4.86 -12.89
CA LEU A 56 -6.64 3.71 -12.50
C LEU A 56 -5.43 3.53 -13.44
N LEU A 57 -5.48 4.04 -14.68
CA LEU A 57 -4.38 3.97 -15.64
C LEU A 57 -3.17 4.81 -15.19
N GLY A 58 -3.38 5.84 -14.36
CA GLY A 58 -2.33 6.68 -13.80
C GLY A 58 -1.38 5.95 -12.84
N LEU A 59 -1.78 4.80 -12.31
CA LEU A 59 -0.95 3.94 -11.46
C LEU A 59 0.15 3.19 -12.23
N SER A 60 0.16 3.25 -13.56
CA SER A 60 1.23 2.62 -14.35
C SER A 60 2.56 3.39 -14.32
N ASP A 61 2.55 4.66 -13.89
CA ASP A 61 3.74 5.53 -13.82
C ASP A 61 4.31 5.68 -12.39
N CYS A 62 3.70 5.02 -11.40
CA CYS A 62 4.22 5.08 -10.03
C CYS A 62 5.49 4.25 -9.87
N GLU A 63 6.44 4.75 -9.10
CA GLU A 63 7.61 3.97 -8.71
C GLU A 63 7.18 2.78 -7.83
N SER A 64 7.81 1.62 -8.05
CA SER A 64 7.49 0.43 -7.25
C SER A 64 7.89 0.64 -5.79
N CYS A 65 7.03 0.22 -4.88
CA CYS A 65 7.26 0.38 -3.45
C CYS A 65 6.64 -0.73 -2.60
N VAL A 66 7.22 -0.93 -1.43
CA VAL A 66 6.70 -1.82 -0.39
C VAL A 66 6.34 -0.97 0.81
N THR A 67 5.05 -1.01 1.20
CA THR A 67 4.52 -0.22 2.32
C THR A 67 4.27 -1.13 3.52
N VAL A 68 4.76 -0.73 4.68
CA VAL A 68 4.52 -1.41 5.97
C VAL A 68 3.83 -0.48 6.96
N TYR A 69 3.02 -1.06 7.83
CA TYR A 69 2.29 -0.32 8.87
C TYR A 69 2.85 -0.67 10.24
N ILE A 70 3.45 0.31 10.91
CA ILE A 70 4.13 0.12 12.19
C ILE A 70 3.35 0.84 13.30
N PRO A 71 3.01 0.17 14.42
CA PRO A 71 2.29 0.81 15.50
C PRO A 71 3.16 1.89 16.16
N LYS A 72 2.58 3.04 16.50
CA LYS A 72 3.31 4.14 17.13
C LYS A 72 3.48 3.90 18.64
N ASN A 73 4.28 2.91 19.00
CA ASN A 73 4.62 2.53 20.37
C ASN A 73 6.13 2.20 20.50
N ALA A 74 6.59 1.81 21.68
CA ALA A 74 8.01 1.51 21.92
C ALA A 74 8.54 0.37 21.02
N GLN A 75 7.76 -0.70 20.85
CA GLN A 75 8.11 -1.82 19.99
C GLN A 75 8.19 -1.38 18.51
N GLY A 76 7.25 -0.56 18.05
CA GLY A 76 7.25 -0.03 16.70
C GLY A 76 8.43 0.92 16.43
N ALA A 77 8.88 1.67 17.43
CA ALA A 77 10.09 2.49 17.31
C ALA A 77 11.35 1.62 17.13
N GLU A 78 11.44 0.48 17.80
CA GLU A 78 12.51 -0.50 17.59
C GLU A 78 12.43 -1.12 16.19
N MET A 79 11.24 -1.53 15.74
CA MET A 79 11.01 -2.05 14.38
C MET A 79 11.39 -1.02 13.30
N LEU A 80 11.01 0.24 13.48
CA LEU A 80 11.35 1.31 12.55
C LEU A 80 12.87 1.54 12.48
N THR A 81 13.56 1.44 13.61
CA THR A 81 15.02 1.52 13.66
C THR A 81 15.67 0.35 12.94
N ALA A 82 15.19 -0.87 13.19
CA ALA A 82 15.68 -2.09 12.52
C ALA A 82 15.45 -2.03 11.00
N LEU A 83 14.27 -1.57 10.56
CA LEU A 83 13.94 -1.37 9.16
C LEU A 83 14.87 -0.34 8.49
N LYS A 84 15.10 0.81 9.12
CA LYS A 84 16.03 1.82 8.60
C LYS A 84 17.46 1.30 8.48
N SER A 85 17.93 0.53 9.45
CA SER A 85 19.25 -0.12 9.38
C SER A 85 19.29 -1.10 8.22
N MET A 86 18.30 -1.99 8.11
CA MET A 86 18.21 -3.00 7.06
C MET A 86 18.24 -2.38 5.65
N VAL A 87 17.48 -1.32 5.42
CA VAL A 87 17.47 -0.62 4.12
C VAL A 87 18.82 0.07 3.84
N SER A 88 19.47 0.63 4.87
CA SER A 88 20.81 1.22 4.74
C SER A 88 21.87 0.17 4.41
N ASP A 89 21.78 -1.01 5.00
CA ASP A 89 22.67 -2.13 4.73
C ASP A 89 22.48 -2.63 3.29
N MET A 90 21.23 -2.83 2.88
CA MET A 90 20.88 -3.23 1.52
C MET A 90 21.38 -2.22 0.47
N LYS A 91 21.31 -0.92 0.77
CA LYS A 91 21.86 0.15 -0.09
C LYS A 91 23.38 0.16 -0.15
N SER A 92 24.05 -0.30 0.91
CA SER A 92 25.51 -0.38 0.95
C SER A 92 26.03 -1.61 0.21
N ASP A 93 25.27 -2.71 0.24
CA ASP A 93 25.57 -3.94 -0.50
C ASP A 93 25.29 -3.79 -2.01
N ASP A 94 24.36 -2.92 -2.39
CA ASP A 94 23.96 -2.67 -3.78
C ASP A 94 24.92 -1.73 -4.53
N SER A 95 26.11 -2.24 -4.85
CA SER A 95 27.15 -1.48 -5.55
C SER A 95 26.78 -1.09 -6.99
N GLU A 96 25.85 -1.81 -7.61
CA GLU A 96 25.41 -1.61 -9.00
C GLU A 96 24.06 -0.86 -9.09
N ASN A 97 23.49 -0.45 -7.95
CA ASN A 97 22.20 0.23 -7.85
C ASN A 97 21.05 -0.54 -8.53
N ILE A 98 21.07 -1.88 -8.42
CA ILE A 98 20.10 -2.82 -8.99
C ILE A 98 18.76 -2.70 -8.24
N TYR A 99 18.78 -2.42 -6.93
CA TYR A 99 17.59 -2.33 -6.09
C TYR A 99 16.92 -0.95 -6.14
N GLY A 100 17.43 -0.03 -6.94
CA GLY A 100 16.89 1.32 -7.08
C GLY A 100 17.20 2.22 -5.89
N ARG A 101 16.36 3.24 -5.64
CA ARG A 101 16.71 4.32 -4.70
C ARG A 101 16.80 3.89 -3.23
N LEU A 102 16.08 2.83 -2.84
CA LEU A 102 15.96 2.34 -1.47
C LEU A 102 15.68 3.48 -0.48
N ALA A 103 14.67 4.28 -0.80
CA ALA A 103 14.30 5.45 -0.02
C ALA A 103 13.07 5.17 0.83
N ILE A 104 13.07 5.71 2.04
CA ILE A 104 12.00 5.50 3.02
C ILE A 104 11.23 6.80 3.19
N GLU A 105 9.91 6.74 3.00
CA GLU A 105 8.98 7.81 3.36
C GLU A 105 8.07 7.33 4.49
N CYS A 106 7.80 8.21 5.46
CA CYS A 106 6.95 7.89 6.60
C CYS A 106 5.77 8.86 6.65
N SER A 107 4.56 8.32 6.66
CA SER A 107 3.31 9.06 6.82
C SER A 107 2.60 8.60 8.10
N GLY A 108 1.95 9.51 8.82
CA GLY A 108 1.22 9.19 10.03
C GLY A 108 -0.24 8.88 9.72
N ILE A 109 -0.72 7.69 10.09
CA ILE A 109 -2.11 7.26 9.90
C ILE A 109 -2.78 7.05 11.26
N ARG A 110 -3.98 7.61 11.42
CA ARG A 110 -4.82 7.32 12.59
C ARG A 110 -5.80 6.19 12.24
N GLU A 111 -5.90 5.19 13.11
CA GLU A 111 -6.79 4.04 12.92
C GLU A 111 -8.28 4.44 12.81
N GLU A 112 -8.67 5.52 13.50
CA GLU A 112 -10.04 6.06 13.43
C GLU A 112 -10.37 6.59 12.03
N ASP A 113 -9.38 7.13 11.32
CA ASP A 113 -9.54 7.62 9.94
C ASP A 113 -9.70 6.43 8.98
N TRP A 114 -8.93 5.35 9.15
CA TRP A 114 -9.02 4.16 8.29
C TRP A 114 -10.35 3.40 8.48
N ALA A 115 -10.78 3.20 9.72
CA ALA A 115 -12.01 2.46 10.02
C ALA A 115 -13.31 3.17 9.56
N ASN A 116 -13.27 4.48 9.37
CA ASN A 116 -14.46 5.29 9.08
C ASN A 116 -14.41 6.03 7.74
N ASN A 117 -13.24 6.29 7.13
CA ASN A 117 -13.18 7.06 5.89
C ASN A 117 -13.92 6.41 4.73
N TRP A 118 -13.89 5.08 4.60
CA TRP A 118 -14.64 4.40 3.52
C TRP A 118 -16.17 4.59 3.66
N LYS A 119 -16.69 4.78 4.89
CA LYS A 119 -18.12 4.97 5.15
C LYS A 119 -18.67 6.24 4.51
N GLN A 120 -17.82 7.26 4.33
CA GLN A 120 -18.23 8.53 3.71
C GLN A 120 -18.50 8.39 2.21
N TYR A 121 -17.88 7.41 1.56
CA TYR A 121 -18.01 7.15 0.13
C TYR A 121 -19.11 6.14 -0.19
N PHE A 122 -19.54 5.33 0.79
CA PHE A 122 -20.64 4.38 0.60
C PHE A 122 -21.99 5.05 0.86
N LYS A 123 -22.65 5.51 -0.21
CA LYS A 123 -23.94 6.21 -0.13
C LYS A 123 -25.14 5.26 -0.30
N PRO A 124 -26.30 5.59 0.29
CA PRO A 124 -27.53 4.85 0.03
C PRO A 124 -27.85 4.85 -1.47
N PHE A 125 -28.25 3.70 -2.00
CA PHE A 125 -28.62 3.59 -3.41
C PHE A 125 -29.88 2.73 -3.60
N CYS A 126 -30.66 3.07 -4.63
CA CYS A 126 -31.90 2.39 -4.95
C CYS A 126 -31.66 1.24 -5.94
N ILE A 127 -32.27 0.08 -5.67
CA ILE A 127 -32.40 -1.01 -6.63
C ILE A 127 -33.82 -0.95 -7.20
N GLY A 128 -33.92 -0.39 -8.41
CA GLY A 128 -35.20 -0.13 -9.06
C GLY A 128 -36.03 0.90 -8.30
N LYS A 129 -37.36 0.71 -8.23
CA LYS A 129 -38.30 1.69 -7.64
C LYS A 129 -38.75 1.37 -6.21
N LYS A 130 -38.43 0.18 -5.69
CA LYS A 130 -39.06 -0.35 -4.45
C LYS A 130 -38.07 -0.75 -3.36
N LEU A 131 -36.78 -0.81 -3.65
CA LEU A 131 -35.77 -1.29 -2.71
C LEU A 131 -34.67 -0.22 -2.56
N LEU A 132 -34.37 0.17 -1.33
CA LEU A 132 -33.29 1.08 -0.97
C LEU A 132 -32.30 0.30 -0.12
N ILE A 133 -31.04 0.23 -0.56
CA ILE A 133 -29.93 -0.29 0.23
C ILE A 133 -29.31 0.89 0.97
N ARG A 134 -29.49 0.93 2.29
CA ARG A 134 -29.01 1.99 3.17
C ARG A 134 -28.04 1.42 4.21
N PRO A 135 -26.84 1.98 4.34
CA PRO A 135 -25.95 1.64 5.45
C PRO A 135 -26.54 2.05 6.79
N SER A 136 -26.20 1.32 7.85
CA SER A 136 -26.71 1.63 9.20
C SER A 136 -26.26 3.01 9.72
N TRP A 137 -25.18 3.58 9.18
CA TRP A 137 -24.58 4.85 9.58
C TRP A 137 -25.01 6.10 8.77
N GLU A 138 -25.79 5.96 7.71
CA GLU A 138 -26.24 7.08 6.85
C GLU A 138 -27.70 7.42 7.13
N ASN A 139 -28.05 8.67 7.45
CA ASN A 139 -29.46 9.06 7.64
C ASN A 139 -30.17 9.22 6.29
N CYS A 140 -31.43 8.79 6.20
CA CYS A 140 -32.30 9.13 5.08
C CYS A 140 -33.30 10.19 5.56
N GLU A 141 -33.29 11.35 4.92
CA GLU A 141 -34.46 12.23 4.86
C GLU A 141 -35.37 11.81 3.70
#